data_AF-A0A956ZGC1-F1
#
_entry.id   AF-A0A956ZGC1-F1
#
_cell.length_a   1.000
_cell.length_b   1.000
_cell.length_c   1.000
_cell.angle_alpha   90.00
_cell.angle_beta   90.00
_cell.angle_gamma   90.00
#
_symmetry.space_group_name_H-M   'P 1'
#
loop_
_entity.id
_entity.type
_entity.pdbx_description
1 polymer ?
#
loop_
_entity_poly.entity_id
_entity_poly.type
_entity_poly.pdbx_seq_one_letter_code
_entity_poly.pdbx_strand_id
1 'polypeptide(L)'
;MKVPAICSNKAKRRISSSSLLAWILTLALVSSVMTAFAEESVTSTEQWTIKNGPKDTYIVEPFVAPSKSKLPKPSQKSLDVVLSKLKRVRVIDCGMDMQGEPFSGGFNIALGEPYSGRVVFESTDQKILKELTALLCIREDSYTRVMGPSAPTIELTLSDGKILRLGLAGWDTIRWNEWQYDAFLARSKDFIDWLTDHGITGPVREMQALQDNEKRQDERIAACLKEFVRTMPTSLLTFFGPMKGSSGCLEDLSENYAKIPEEQRLNKAKFALKRQFPDDLKQIGTLLEWEGNLSDYWIHYQSFPIELLLEYDPAKVLSTVKKSAMTPAQWIGASRFYSDLNFRRKFPSGYKPLDKALRGRIIKELKATGKNQSDIDDFENAVRNWCP
;
A
#
# COMPACT_ATOMS: atom_id res chain seq x y z
N MET A 1 -68.71 -1.61 11.53
CA MET A 1 -67.45 -1.03 12.05
C MET A 1 -66.81 -0.20 10.93
N LYS A 2 -66.58 1.10 11.18
CA LYS A 2 -66.13 2.08 10.18
C LYS A 2 -64.59 2.13 10.12
N VAL A 3 -64.04 2.14 8.90
CA VAL A 3 -62.62 2.41 8.61
C VAL A 3 -62.46 3.89 8.27
N PRO A 4 -61.47 4.63 8.80
CA PRO A 4 -61.25 6.01 8.41
C PRO A 4 -60.32 6.12 7.19
N ALA A 5 -60.70 7.00 6.26
CA ALA A 5 -59.93 7.37 5.08
C ALA A 5 -58.80 8.35 5.45
N ILE A 6 -57.59 8.09 4.95
CA ILE A 6 -56.45 9.01 5.02
C ILE A 6 -56.38 9.76 3.69
N CYS A 7 -56.78 11.02 3.69
CA CYS A 7 -56.53 11.96 2.59
C CYS A 7 -55.06 12.38 2.58
N SER A 8 -54.36 12.11 1.48
CA SER A 8 -53.02 12.64 1.22
C SER A 8 -53.13 14.06 0.66
N ASN A 9 -52.53 15.04 1.34
CA ASN A 9 -52.34 16.40 0.83
C ASN A 9 -50.82 16.68 0.76
N LYS A 10 -50.19 16.37 -0.39
CA LYS A 10 -48.83 16.82 -0.68
C LYS A 10 -48.88 18.28 -1.15
N ALA A 11 -48.68 19.20 -0.22
CA ALA A 11 -48.45 20.60 -0.54
C ALA A 11 -47.09 20.76 -1.26
N LYS A 12 -47.12 21.03 -2.57
CA LYS A 12 -45.96 21.53 -3.31
C LYS A 12 -45.61 22.93 -2.79
N ARG A 13 -44.64 23.04 -1.88
CA ARG A 13 -44.09 24.34 -1.48
C ARG A 13 -43.36 24.95 -2.68
N ARG A 14 -43.87 26.06 -3.20
CA ARG A 14 -43.15 26.92 -4.16
C ARG A 14 -41.92 27.48 -3.45
N ILE A 15 -40.75 27.01 -3.85
CA ILE A 15 -39.47 27.58 -3.44
C ILE A 15 -39.36 28.95 -4.11
N SER A 16 -39.20 30.01 -3.32
CA SER A 16 -39.01 31.37 -3.86
C SER A 16 -37.74 31.43 -4.71
N SER A 17 -37.71 32.28 -5.74
CA SER A 17 -36.54 32.46 -6.61
C SER A 17 -35.27 32.81 -5.83
N SER A 18 -35.39 33.55 -4.72
CA SER A 18 -34.30 33.85 -3.79
C SER A 18 -33.79 32.60 -3.05
N SER A 19 -34.68 31.67 -2.67
CA SER A 19 -34.28 30.41 -2.03
C SER A 19 -33.62 29.45 -3.02
N LEU A 20 -34.02 29.47 -4.30
CA LEU A 20 -33.41 28.65 -5.34
C LEU A 20 -31.96 29.08 -5.63
N LEU A 21 -31.71 30.39 -5.68
CA LEU A 21 -30.37 30.96 -5.86
C LEU A 21 -29.43 30.60 -4.69
N ALA A 22 -29.93 30.66 -3.45
CA ALA A 22 -29.16 30.24 -2.28
C ALA A 22 -28.80 28.74 -2.32
N TRP A 23 -29.72 27.89 -2.78
CA TRP A 23 -29.44 26.45 -2.95
C TRP A 23 -28.42 26.16 -4.06
N ILE A 24 -28.49 26.88 -5.18
CA ILE A 24 -27.52 26.73 -6.27
C ILE A 24 -26.12 27.16 -5.82
N LEU A 25 -26.00 28.28 -5.09
CA LEU A 25 -24.72 28.76 -4.56
C LEU A 25 -24.13 27.78 -3.53
N THR A 26 -24.96 27.22 -2.64
CA THR A 26 -24.50 26.20 -1.68
C THR A 26 -24.03 24.93 -2.38
N LEU A 27 -24.73 24.45 -3.41
CA LEU A 27 -24.31 23.27 -4.17
C LEU A 27 -23.02 23.52 -4.97
N ALA A 28 -22.86 24.71 -5.55
CA ALA A 28 -21.63 25.10 -6.24
C ALA A 28 -20.43 25.18 -5.26
N LEU A 29 -20.64 25.73 -4.06
CA LEU A 29 -19.61 25.81 -3.03
C LEU A 29 -19.21 24.42 -2.53
N VAL A 30 -20.19 23.54 -2.27
CA VAL A 30 -19.93 22.14 -1.88
C VAL A 30 -19.19 21.39 -2.99
N SER A 31 -19.57 21.61 -4.26
CA SER A 31 -18.86 21.00 -5.40
C SER A 31 -17.41 21.47 -5.48
N SER A 32 -17.14 22.78 -5.38
CA SER A 32 -15.76 23.31 -5.41
C SER A 32 -14.93 22.82 -4.24
N VAL A 33 -15.49 22.74 -3.03
CA VAL A 33 -14.79 22.20 -1.86
C VAL A 33 -14.48 20.72 -2.06
N MET A 34 -15.40 19.92 -2.57
CA MET A 34 -15.18 18.50 -2.82
C MET A 34 -14.16 18.26 -3.95
N THR A 35 -14.11 19.11 -4.98
CA THR A 35 -13.08 19.05 -6.03
C THR A 35 -11.70 19.43 -5.48
N ALA A 36 -11.61 20.48 -4.65
CA ALA A 36 -10.35 20.85 -3.99
C ALA A 36 -9.85 19.76 -3.04
N PHE A 37 -10.74 19.14 -2.25
CA PHE A 37 -10.39 17.98 -1.42
C PHE A 37 -9.97 16.77 -2.25
N ALA A 38 -10.57 16.53 -3.42
CA ALA A 38 -10.17 15.45 -4.30
C ALA A 38 -8.76 15.69 -4.89
N GLU A 39 -8.47 16.90 -5.38
CA GLU A 39 -7.16 17.28 -5.89
C GLU A 39 -6.07 17.27 -4.80
N GLU A 40 -6.39 17.75 -3.60
CA GLU A 40 -5.51 17.72 -2.43
C GLU A 40 -5.28 16.28 -1.92
N SER A 41 -6.30 15.40 -2.00
CA SER A 41 -6.14 13.98 -1.64
C SER A 41 -5.26 13.20 -2.63
N VAL A 42 -5.34 13.53 -3.93
CA VAL A 42 -4.48 12.89 -4.96
C VAL A 42 -3.03 13.38 -4.80
N THR A 43 -2.83 14.68 -4.65
CA THR A 43 -1.48 15.26 -4.45
C THR A 43 -0.88 14.91 -3.09
N SER A 44 -1.67 14.77 -2.02
CA SER A 44 -1.17 14.30 -0.72
C SER A 44 -0.81 12.82 -0.76
N THR A 45 -1.56 11.99 -1.48
CA THR A 45 -1.25 10.57 -1.63
C THR A 45 0.02 10.40 -2.46
N GLU A 46 0.19 11.14 -3.56
CA GLU A 46 1.45 11.15 -4.34
C GLU A 46 2.65 11.68 -3.52
N GLN A 47 2.49 12.79 -2.78
CA GLN A 47 3.57 13.32 -1.95
C GLN A 47 3.90 12.43 -0.75
N TRP A 48 2.93 11.72 -0.18
CA TRP A 48 3.15 10.81 0.96
C TRP A 48 3.92 9.56 0.52
N THR A 49 3.59 8.97 -0.63
CA THR A 49 4.33 7.85 -1.22
C THR A 49 5.77 8.23 -1.59
N ILE A 50 6.00 9.47 -2.03
CA ILE A 50 7.35 9.96 -2.35
C ILE A 50 8.21 10.19 -1.11
N LYS A 51 7.60 10.57 0.03
CA LYS A 51 8.34 11.08 1.19
C LYS A 51 8.58 10.05 2.31
N ASN A 52 7.63 9.15 2.61
CA ASN A 52 7.68 8.39 3.88
C ASN A 52 7.28 6.90 3.82
N GLY A 53 7.06 6.30 2.64
CA GLY A 53 6.78 4.86 2.51
C GLY A 53 8.00 4.06 2.02
N PRO A 54 8.10 2.74 2.29
CA PRO A 54 9.02 1.89 1.53
C PRO A 54 8.63 1.98 0.05
N LYS A 55 9.58 2.40 -0.79
CA LYS A 55 9.39 2.76 -2.20
C LYS A 55 8.92 1.62 -3.13
N ASP A 56 8.69 0.41 -2.62
CA ASP A 56 8.69 -0.81 -3.47
C ASP A 56 7.52 -1.78 -3.22
N THR A 57 6.53 -1.48 -2.37
CA THR A 57 5.37 -2.37 -2.23
C THR A 57 4.29 -2.06 -3.27
N TYR A 58 4.29 -2.83 -4.36
CA TYR A 58 3.11 -3.02 -5.19
C TYR A 58 2.04 -3.71 -4.33
N ILE A 59 1.16 -2.92 -3.71
CA ILE A 59 -0.03 -3.48 -3.09
C ILE A 59 -0.94 -3.96 -4.22
N VAL A 60 -0.84 -5.25 -4.55
CA VAL A 60 -1.85 -5.95 -5.35
C VAL A 60 -3.03 -6.25 -4.41
N GLU A 61 -3.70 -5.20 -3.94
CA GLU A 61 -5.04 -5.39 -3.40
C GLU A 61 -5.93 -5.80 -4.58
N PRO A 62 -6.87 -6.75 -4.41
CA PRO A 62 -7.95 -6.93 -5.34
C PRO A 62 -8.78 -5.65 -5.31
N PHE A 63 -8.37 -4.67 -6.10
CA PHE A 63 -9.09 -3.43 -6.27
C PHE A 63 -10.43 -3.79 -6.87
N VAL A 64 -11.48 -3.73 -6.05
CA VAL A 64 -12.87 -3.76 -6.51
C VAL A 64 -13.09 -2.44 -7.23
N ALA A 65 -12.61 -2.35 -8.47
CA ALA A 65 -12.92 -1.22 -9.33
C ALA A 65 -14.43 -1.06 -9.41
N PRO A 66 -14.96 0.17 -9.39
CA PRO A 66 -16.39 0.40 -9.44
C PRO A 66 -16.97 -0.36 -10.63
N SER A 67 -17.99 -1.17 -10.36
CA SER A 67 -18.70 -2.13 -11.24
C SER A 67 -19.41 -1.49 -12.45
N LYS A 68 -18.94 -0.33 -12.92
CA LYS A 68 -19.61 0.51 -13.92
C LYS A 68 -18.89 0.59 -15.27
N SER A 69 -17.69 0.02 -15.43
CA SER A 69 -17.09 -0.10 -16.77
C SER A 69 -17.91 -1.06 -17.62
N LYS A 70 -18.32 -0.61 -18.81
CA LYS A 70 -19.02 -1.43 -19.81
C LYS A 70 -18.06 -2.19 -20.73
N LEU A 71 -16.75 -2.04 -20.53
CA LEU A 71 -15.74 -2.69 -21.35
C LEU A 71 -15.75 -4.20 -21.07
N PRO A 72 -15.49 -5.04 -22.09
CA PRO A 72 -15.37 -6.47 -21.91
C PRO A 72 -14.14 -6.84 -21.07
N LYS A 73 -14.15 -8.05 -20.51
CA LYS A 73 -12.94 -8.66 -19.95
C LYS A 73 -11.93 -8.95 -21.08
N PRO A 74 -10.62 -8.97 -20.78
CA PRO A 74 -9.64 -9.45 -21.74
C PRO A 74 -9.98 -10.81 -22.31
N SER A 75 -9.78 -10.99 -23.61
CA SER A 75 -9.88 -12.28 -24.28
C SER A 75 -8.90 -12.36 -25.43
N GLN A 76 -8.28 -13.53 -25.62
CA GLN A 76 -7.36 -13.78 -26.73
C GLN A 76 -8.09 -13.55 -28.05
N LYS A 77 -9.37 -13.96 -28.14
CA LYS A 77 -10.21 -13.73 -29.31
C LYS A 77 -10.29 -12.25 -29.71
N SER A 78 -10.46 -11.34 -28.74
CA SER A 78 -10.52 -9.90 -29.05
C SER A 78 -9.18 -9.34 -29.52
N LEU A 79 -8.07 -9.86 -28.98
CA LEU A 79 -6.71 -9.49 -29.38
C LEU A 79 -6.37 -10.03 -30.78
N ASP A 80 -6.69 -11.29 -31.07
CA ASP A 80 -6.43 -11.94 -32.36
C ASP A 80 -7.11 -11.21 -33.54
N VAL A 81 -8.33 -10.69 -33.31
CA VAL A 81 -9.05 -9.89 -34.32
C VAL A 81 -8.24 -8.66 -34.74
N VAL A 82 -7.57 -8.01 -33.79
CA VAL A 82 -6.69 -6.87 -34.05
C VAL A 82 -5.39 -7.33 -34.70
N LEU A 83 -4.73 -8.32 -34.11
CA LEU A 83 -3.41 -8.79 -34.57
C LEU A 83 -3.46 -9.36 -36.01
N SER A 84 -4.58 -9.96 -36.42
CA SER A 84 -4.79 -10.42 -37.81
C SER A 84 -4.72 -9.31 -38.86
N LYS A 85 -4.86 -8.04 -38.44
CA LYS A 85 -4.82 -6.85 -39.30
C LYS A 85 -3.52 -6.06 -39.18
N LEU A 86 -2.56 -6.53 -38.39
CA LEU A 86 -1.32 -5.81 -38.10
C LEU A 86 -0.49 -5.57 -39.37
N LYS A 87 -0.03 -4.33 -39.58
CA LYS A 87 0.82 -3.91 -40.70
C LYS A 87 2.14 -3.28 -40.30
N ARG A 88 2.20 -2.68 -39.11
CA ARG A 88 3.39 -2.05 -38.55
C ARG A 88 3.33 -2.09 -37.04
N VAL A 89 4.47 -2.26 -36.41
CA VAL A 89 4.64 -2.07 -34.97
C VAL A 89 5.65 -0.95 -34.73
N ARG A 90 5.37 -0.13 -33.72
CA ARG A 90 6.36 0.72 -33.05
C ARG A 90 6.37 0.41 -31.57
N VAL A 91 7.53 0.49 -30.95
CA VAL A 91 7.66 0.47 -29.50
C VAL A 91 8.17 1.84 -29.07
N ILE A 92 7.42 2.46 -28.16
CA ILE A 92 7.67 3.80 -27.65
C ILE A 92 8.07 3.65 -26.19
N ASP A 93 9.22 4.20 -25.84
CA ASP A 93 9.71 4.23 -24.45
C ASP A 93 8.95 5.31 -23.67
N CYS A 94 7.72 4.98 -23.31
CA CYS A 94 6.83 5.78 -22.48
C CYS A 94 5.81 4.90 -21.76
N GLY A 95 5.35 5.42 -20.62
CA GLY A 95 4.23 4.86 -19.89
C GLY A 95 2.91 5.04 -20.65
N MET A 96 1.93 4.22 -20.33
CA MET A 96 0.54 4.37 -20.73
C MET A 96 -0.32 4.62 -19.49
N ASP A 97 -1.20 5.62 -19.55
CA ASP A 97 -2.09 5.96 -18.45
C ASP A 97 -3.26 4.96 -18.32
N MET A 98 -4.18 5.22 -17.40
CA MET A 98 -5.34 4.36 -17.16
C MET A 98 -6.40 4.44 -18.28
N GLN A 99 -6.29 5.42 -19.17
CA GLN A 99 -7.17 5.64 -20.31
C GLN A 99 -6.58 5.02 -21.60
N GLY A 100 -5.34 4.53 -21.55
CA GLY A 100 -4.65 3.96 -22.71
C GLY A 100 -3.88 4.98 -23.54
N GLU A 101 -3.67 6.19 -23.01
CA GLU A 101 -2.90 7.22 -23.70
C GLU A 101 -1.43 7.17 -23.27
N PRO A 102 -0.48 7.28 -24.23
CA PRO A 102 0.92 7.43 -23.91
C PRO A 102 1.18 8.70 -23.11
N PHE A 103 2.04 8.63 -22.08
CA PHE A 103 2.53 9.79 -21.37
C PHE A 103 4.06 9.77 -21.27
N SER A 104 4.70 10.80 -21.81
CA SER A 104 6.16 10.94 -21.92
C SER A 104 6.79 11.70 -20.74
N GLY A 105 5.99 12.31 -19.86
CA GLY A 105 6.48 13.02 -18.67
C GLY A 105 6.70 12.13 -17.43
N GLY A 106 6.54 10.81 -17.59
CA GLY A 106 6.63 9.86 -16.49
C GLY A 106 8.06 9.44 -16.14
N PHE A 107 8.15 8.64 -15.09
CA PHE A 107 9.39 8.07 -14.59
C PHE A 107 9.22 6.55 -14.46
N ASN A 108 10.20 5.78 -14.92
CA ASN A 108 10.29 4.37 -14.60
C ASN A 108 10.72 4.26 -13.12
N ILE A 109 9.79 3.86 -12.25
CA ILE A 109 10.00 3.80 -10.80
C ILE A 109 11.08 2.77 -10.45
N ALA A 110 11.07 1.61 -11.11
CA ALA A 110 12.02 0.53 -10.86
C ALA A 110 13.45 0.93 -11.24
N LEU A 111 13.62 1.64 -12.36
CA LEU A 111 14.93 2.05 -12.86
C LEU A 111 15.43 3.38 -12.32
N GLY A 112 14.54 4.23 -11.82
CA GLY A 112 14.92 5.57 -11.42
C GLY A 112 15.26 6.48 -12.61
N GLU A 113 14.64 6.25 -13.77
CA GLU A 113 14.96 6.93 -15.04
C GLU A 113 13.70 7.53 -15.68
N PRO A 114 13.77 8.73 -16.30
CA PRO A 114 12.63 9.30 -17.02
C PRO A 114 12.38 8.52 -18.32
N TYR A 115 11.11 8.42 -18.72
CA TYR A 115 10.78 7.89 -20.05
C TYR A 115 11.29 8.84 -21.13
N SER A 116 11.89 8.32 -22.21
CA SER A 116 12.38 9.17 -23.28
C SER A 116 11.27 9.73 -24.18
N GLY A 117 10.11 9.07 -24.23
CA GLY A 117 9.01 9.39 -25.15
C GLY A 117 9.32 9.08 -26.62
N ARG A 118 10.46 8.43 -26.90
CA ARG A 118 10.94 8.18 -28.26
C ARG A 118 10.48 6.82 -28.76
N VAL A 119 10.33 6.71 -30.08
CA VAL A 119 10.23 5.41 -30.75
C VAL A 119 11.60 4.75 -30.64
N VAL A 120 11.66 3.63 -29.92
CA VAL A 120 12.89 2.84 -29.69
C VAL A 120 13.00 1.64 -30.62
N PHE A 121 11.88 1.25 -31.24
CA PHE A 121 11.84 0.20 -32.25
C PHE A 121 10.69 0.44 -33.22
N GLU A 122 10.90 0.09 -34.48
CA GLU A 122 9.85 0.12 -35.49
C GLU A 122 10.10 -0.96 -36.55
N SER A 123 9.05 -1.65 -36.99
CA SER A 123 9.15 -2.60 -38.09
C SER A 123 7.84 -2.76 -38.87
N THR A 124 8.00 -3.04 -40.16
CA THR A 124 6.95 -3.52 -41.08
C THR A 124 7.26 -4.92 -41.63
N ASP A 125 8.36 -5.54 -41.18
CA ASP A 125 8.80 -6.86 -41.63
C ASP A 125 7.78 -7.93 -41.18
N GLN A 126 7.24 -8.69 -42.13
CA GLN A 126 6.20 -9.69 -41.86
C GLN A 126 6.67 -10.82 -40.93
N LYS A 127 7.96 -11.15 -40.92
CA LYS A 127 8.54 -12.11 -39.99
C LYS A 127 8.47 -11.57 -38.56
N ILE A 128 8.92 -10.33 -38.35
CA ILE A 128 8.89 -9.65 -37.05
C ILE A 128 7.44 -9.51 -36.54
N LEU A 129 6.51 -9.09 -37.41
CA LEU A 129 5.10 -8.96 -37.02
C LEU A 129 4.46 -10.30 -36.63
N LYS A 130 4.84 -11.39 -37.32
CA LYS A 130 4.37 -12.74 -37.01
C LYS A 130 4.93 -13.25 -35.68
N GLU A 131 6.22 -13.00 -35.41
CA GLU A 131 6.86 -13.34 -34.14
C GLU A 131 6.21 -12.59 -32.98
N LEU A 132 6.04 -11.27 -33.10
CA LEU A 132 5.34 -10.44 -32.12
C LEU A 132 3.92 -10.97 -31.85
N THR A 133 3.16 -11.25 -32.91
CA THR A 133 1.79 -11.78 -32.78
C THR A 133 1.75 -13.09 -32.01
N ALA A 134 2.74 -13.98 -32.21
CA ALA A 134 2.82 -15.26 -31.51
C ALA A 134 3.24 -15.15 -30.03
N LEU A 135 3.76 -13.99 -29.61
CA LEU A 135 4.15 -13.69 -28.23
C LEU A 135 3.06 -12.93 -27.47
N LEU A 136 2.20 -12.19 -28.17
CA LEU A 136 1.03 -11.51 -27.63
C LEU A 136 -0.14 -12.50 -27.37
N CYS A 137 0.14 -13.49 -26.52
CA CYS A 137 -0.81 -14.48 -26.03
C CYS A 137 -1.12 -14.20 -24.55
N ILE A 138 -2.39 -14.20 -24.17
CA ILE A 138 -2.83 -13.88 -22.80
C ILE A 138 -3.41 -15.10 -22.06
N ARG A 139 -3.41 -15.04 -20.73
CA ARG A 139 -4.13 -15.96 -19.83
C ARG A 139 -5.55 -15.44 -19.63
N GLU A 140 -6.58 -16.17 -20.09
CA GLU A 140 -7.98 -15.71 -20.00
C GLU A 140 -8.63 -15.98 -18.63
N ASP A 141 -8.02 -16.83 -17.81
CA ASP A 141 -8.49 -17.20 -16.47
C ASP A 141 -8.05 -16.21 -15.38
N SER A 142 -7.12 -15.30 -15.70
CA SER A 142 -6.54 -14.35 -14.77
C SER A 142 -6.38 -12.96 -15.40
N TYR A 143 -6.90 -11.95 -14.70
CA TYR A 143 -6.77 -10.55 -15.07
C TYR A 143 -6.68 -9.71 -13.80
N THR A 144 -6.03 -8.56 -13.91
CA THR A 144 -5.79 -7.67 -12.78
C THR A 144 -5.91 -6.22 -13.22
N ARG A 145 -5.70 -5.28 -12.30
CA ARG A 145 -5.46 -3.89 -12.63
C ARG A 145 -4.18 -3.47 -11.96
N VAL A 146 -3.11 -3.37 -12.74
CA VAL A 146 -1.79 -2.99 -12.22
C VAL A 146 -1.79 -1.49 -11.96
N MET A 147 -1.51 -1.12 -10.71
CA MET A 147 -1.39 0.29 -10.32
C MET A 147 0.02 0.75 -10.68
N GLY A 148 0.18 1.32 -11.88
CA GLY A 148 1.44 1.84 -12.37
C GLY A 148 1.39 2.21 -13.86
N PRO A 149 2.38 3.00 -14.34
CA PRO A 149 2.61 3.20 -15.76
C PRO A 149 2.82 1.87 -16.47
N SER A 150 2.23 1.68 -17.63
CA SER A 150 2.60 0.55 -18.49
C SER A 150 3.69 0.99 -19.47
N ALA A 151 4.92 0.50 -19.35
CA ALA A 151 6.02 0.81 -20.25
C ALA A 151 6.78 -0.45 -20.73
N PRO A 152 7.17 -0.52 -22.01
CA PRO A 152 6.92 0.46 -23.06
C PRO A 152 5.47 0.41 -23.57
N THR A 153 5.11 1.42 -24.36
CA THR A 153 3.88 1.41 -25.16
C THR A 153 4.16 0.82 -26.54
N ILE A 154 3.39 -0.19 -26.92
CA ILE A 154 3.45 -0.86 -28.21
C ILE A 154 2.32 -0.30 -29.08
N GLU A 155 2.69 0.44 -30.12
CA GLU A 155 1.77 1.03 -31.09
C GLU A 155 1.65 0.11 -32.32
N LEU A 156 0.43 -0.36 -32.57
CA LEU A 156 0.08 -1.25 -33.67
C LEU A 156 -0.68 -0.46 -34.74
N THR A 157 -0.12 -0.35 -35.95
CA THR A 157 -0.87 0.18 -37.11
C THR A 157 -1.53 -0.97 -37.86
N LEU A 158 -2.84 -0.89 -38.05
CA LEU A 158 -3.66 -1.91 -38.70
C LEU A 158 -3.83 -1.64 -40.20
N SER A 159 -4.36 -2.63 -40.92
CA SER A 159 -4.60 -2.57 -42.37
C SER A 159 -5.62 -1.50 -42.79
N ASP A 160 -6.52 -1.10 -41.90
CA ASP A 160 -7.47 0.01 -42.11
C ASP A 160 -6.88 1.37 -41.70
N GLY A 161 -5.59 1.44 -41.35
CA GLY A 161 -4.90 2.64 -40.93
C GLY A 161 -5.14 3.02 -39.46
N LYS A 162 -5.97 2.28 -38.71
CA LYS A 162 -6.17 2.54 -37.28
C LYS A 162 -4.90 2.26 -36.49
N ILE A 163 -4.74 3.05 -35.43
CA ILE A 163 -3.67 2.88 -34.46
C ILE A 163 -4.27 2.34 -33.18
N LEU A 164 -3.67 1.28 -32.66
CA LEU A 164 -3.98 0.69 -31.36
C LEU A 164 -2.75 0.72 -30.48
N ARG A 165 -2.95 0.87 -29.17
CA ARG A 165 -1.86 0.91 -28.20
C ARG A 165 -2.05 -0.14 -27.13
N LEU A 166 -0.98 -0.87 -26.87
CA LEU A 166 -0.85 -1.80 -25.76
C LEU A 166 0.24 -1.27 -24.83
N GLY A 167 -0.02 -1.19 -23.53
CA GLY A 167 1.02 -0.87 -22.56
C GLY A 167 1.49 -2.14 -21.87
N LEU A 168 2.80 -2.35 -21.72
CA LEU A 168 3.34 -3.42 -20.87
C LEU A 168 3.33 -2.94 -19.40
N ALA A 169 2.41 -3.42 -18.57
CA ALA A 169 2.37 -3.11 -17.14
C ALA A 169 3.21 -4.11 -16.35
N GLY A 170 4.19 -3.61 -15.59
CA GLY A 170 5.22 -4.45 -14.99
C GLY A 170 6.01 -5.18 -16.08
N TRP A 171 6.12 -6.50 -15.98
CA TRP A 171 6.86 -7.32 -16.94
C TRP A 171 6.05 -8.47 -17.54
N ASP A 172 4.80 -8.67 -17.08
CA ASP A 172 3.98 -9.82 -17.46
C ASP A 172 2.52 -9.50 -17.77
N THR A 173 2.11 -8.23 -17.78
CA THR A 173 0.74 -7.84 -18.14
C THR A 173 0.70 -6.84 -19.29
N ILE A 174 -0.31 -6.95 -20.15
CA ILE A 174 -0.62 -5.95 -21.17
C ILE A 174 -1.93 -5.24 -20.84
N ARG A 175 -1.91 -3.92 -20.96
CA ARG A 175 -3.07 -3.04 -20.86
C ARG A 175 -3.56 -2.68 -22.24
N TRP A 176 -4.88 -2.66 -22.41
CA TRP A 176 -5.55 -2.17 -23.60
C TRP A 176 -6.85 -1.45 -23.20
N ASN A 177 -7.08 -0.26 -23.73
CA ASN A 177 -8.23 0.58 -23.39
C ASN A 177 -9.60 0.02 -23.82
N GLU A 178 -9.62 -1.01 -24.67
CA GLU A 178 -10.84 -1.75 -25.00
C GLU A 178 -11.17 -2.84 -23.97
N TRP A 179 -10.35 -3.03 -22.94
CA TRP A 179 -10.56 -3.99 -21.87
C TRP A 179 -10.83 -3.34 -20.53
N GLN A 180 -11.62 -4.04 -19.71
CA GLN A 180 -11.88 -3.64 -18.32
C GLN A 180 -10.64 -3.79 -17.43
N TYR A 181 -9.75 -4.73 -17.75
CA TYR A 181 -8.63 -5.16 -16.92
C TYR A 181 -7.36 -5.35 -17.76
N ASP A 182 -6.22 -5.37 -17.10
CA ASP A 182 -4.95 -5.76 -17.67
C ASP A 182 -4.90 -7.29 -17.76
N ALA A 183 -4.33 -7.80 -18.85
CA ALA A 183 -4.26 -9.22 -19.15
C ALA A 183 -2.85 -9.75 -18.93
N PHE A 184 -2.71 -10.87 -18.23
CA PHE A 184 -1.40 -11.50 -18.10
C PHE A 184 -0.97 -12.16 -19.41
N LEU A 185 0.26 -11.93 -19.82
CA LEU A 185 0.88 -12.66 -20.93
C LEU A 185 1.15 -14.10 -20.52
N ALA A 186 0.76 -15.05 -21.36
CA ALA A 186 1.07 -16.47 -21.19
C ALA A 186 2.57 -16.77 -21.40
N ARG A 187 3.27 -15.89 -22.12
CA ARG A 187 4.69 -16.01 -22.50
C ARG A 187 5.46 -14.73 -22.20
N SER A 188 5.26 -14.17 -21.00
CA SER A 188 5.86 -12.89 -20.60
C SER A 188 7.38 -12.88 -20.80
N LYS A 189 8.10 -13.89 -20.30
CA LYS A 189 9.56 -13.97 -20.45
C LYS A 189 10.00 -13.96 -21.92
N ASP A 190 9.39 -14.79 -22.76
CA ASP A 190 9.73 -14.86 -24.19
C ASP A 190 9.45 -13.52 -24.88
N PHE A 191 8.42 -12.79 -24.45
CA PHE A 191 8.12 -11.45 -24.94
C PHE A 191 9.19 -10.43 -24.52
N ILE A 192 9.66 -10.47 -23.27
CA ILE A 192 10.76 -9.62 -22.78
C ILE A 192 12.07 -9.93 -23.50
N ASP A 193 12.39 -11.21 -23.69
CA ASP A 193 13.57 -11.65 -24.43
C ASP A 193 13.51 -11.13 -25.87
N TRP A 194 12.36 -11.25 -26.54
CA TRP A 194 12.16 -10.71 -27.89
C TRP A 194 12.35 -9.20 -27.97
N LEU A 195 11.84 -8.43 -26.99
CA LEU A 195 12.06 -6.99 -26.91
C LEU A 195 13.57 -6.69 -26.78
N THR A 196 14.27 -7.45 -25.94
CA THR A 196 15.71 -7.31 -25.71
C THR A 196 16.53 -7.61 -26.96
N ASP A 197 16.19 -8.68 -27.69
CA ASP A 197 16.83 -9.06 -28.96
C ASP A 197 16.68 -7.99 -30.04
N HIS A 198 15.64 -7.15 -29.94
CA HIS A 198 15.39 -6.01 -30.82
C HIS A 198 15.89 -4.67 -30.25
N GLY A 199 16.74 -4.70 -29.21
CA GLY A 199 17.39 -3.52 -28.61
C GLY A 199 16.55 -2.76 -27.59
N ILE A 200 15.38 -3.27 -27.20
CA ILE A 200 14.46 -2.64 -26.25
C ILE A 200 14.74 -3.23 -24.86
N THR A 201 15.71 -2.65 -24.15
CA THR A 201 16.24 -3.21 -22.90
C THR A 201 15.55 -2.74 -21.62
N GLY A 202 14.66 -1.75 -21.70
CA GLY A 202 13.96 -1.20 -20.53
C GLY A 202 13.24 -2.28 -19.70
N PRO A 203 12.38 -3.11 -20.31
CA PRO A 203 11.62 -4.14 -19.59
C PRO A 203 12.47 -5.19 -18.87
N VAL A 204 13.56 -5.68 -19.49
CA VAL A 204 14.42 -6.66 -18.82
C VAL A 204 15.16 -6.04 -17.63
N ARG A 205 15.59 -4.78 -17.74
CA ARG A 205 16.21 -4.04 -16.62
C ARG A 205 15.20 -3.83 -15.49
N GLU A 206 13.96 -3.48 -15.82
CA GLU A 206 12.88 -3.30 -14.83
C GLU A 206 12.56 -4.61 -14.11
N MET A 207 12.41 -5.71 -14.84
CA MET A 207 12.21 -7.04 -14.25
C MET A 207 13.35 -7.40 -13.29
N GLN A 208 14.61 -7.17 -13.68
CA GLN A 208 15.78 -7.42 -12.82
C GLN A 208 15.79 -6.53 -11.58
N ALA A 209 15.52 -5.24 -11.74
CA ALA A 209 15.46 -4.29 -10.62
C ALA A 209 14.36 -4.67 -9.61
N LEU A 210 13.20 -5.12 -10.09
CA LEU A 210 12.11 -5.62 -9.24
C LEU A 210 12.50 -6.89 -8.50
N GLN A 211 13.14 -7.85 -9.16
CA GLN A 211 13.65 -9.07 -8.51
C GLN A 211 14.72 -8.76 -7.45
N ASP A 212 15.62 -7.83 -7.74
CA ASP A 212 16.63 -7.38 -6.77
C ASP A 212 15.99 -6.61 -5.61
N ASN A 213 14.94 -5.84 -5.85
CA ASN A 213 14.15 -5.18 -4.79
C ASN A 213 13.45 -6.21 -3.90
N GLU A 214 12.76 -7.17 -4.50
CA GLU A 214 12.07 -8.26 -3.79
C GLU A 214 13.06 -9.05 -2.92
N LYS A 215 14.20 -9.45 -3.48
CA LYS A 215 15.26 -10.14 -2.71
C LYS A 215 15.77 -9.29 -1.55
N ARG A 216 16.06 -8.00 -1.76
CA ARG A 216 16.49 -7.09 -0.69
C ARG A 216 15.41 -6.91 0.37
N GLN A 217 14.15 -6.89 -0.04
CA GLN A 217 13.01 -6.84 0.85
C GLN A 217 12.89 -8.12 1.69
N ASP A 218 13.03 -9.31 1.09
CA ASP A 218 13.06 -10.59 1.80
C ASP A 218 14.21 -10.66 2.81
N GLU A 219 15.41 -10.22 2.43
CA GLU A 219 16.58 -10.15 3.32
C GLU A 219 16.32 -9.20 4.50
N ARG A 220 15.68 -8.04 4.25
CA ARG A 220 15.28 -7.10 5.30
C ARG A 220 14.21 -7.71 6.22
N ILE A 221 13.17 -8.31 5.66
CA ILE A 221 12.11 -8.99 6.43
C ILE A 221 12.72 -10.07 7.32
N ALA A 222 13.61 -10.90 6.77
CA ALA A 222 14.29 -11.95 7.52
C ALA A 222 15.15 -11.38 8.66
N ALA A 223 15.89 -10.29 8.43
CA ALA A 223 16.67 -9.62 9.47
C ALA A 223 15.76 -9.03 10.57
N CYS A 224 14.64 -8.40 10.19
CA CYS A 224 13.66 -7.84 11.12
C CYS A 224 12.99 -8.94 11.95
N LEU A 225 12.63 -10.06 11.32
CA LEU A 225 12.04 -11.21 12.00
C LEU A 225 13.02 -11.82 13.01
N LYS A 226 14.29 -11.98 12.63
CA LYS A 226 15.33 -12.46 13.53
C LYS A 226 15.46 -11.58 14.77
N GLU A 227 15.43 -10.27 14.59
CA GLU A 227 15.51 -9.30 15.69
C GLU A 227 14.24 -9.32 16.57
N PHE A 228 13.06 -9.40 15.95
CA PHE A 228 11.78 -9.55 16.63
C PHE A 228 11.76 -10.76 17.55
N VAL A 229 12.23 -11.92 17.06
CA VAL A 229 12.34 -13.17 17.86
C VAL A 229 13.39 -13.03 18.97
N ARG A 230 14.57 -12.46 18.64
CA ARG A 230 15.70 -12.33 19.57
C ARG A 230 15.33 -11.51 20.81
N THR A 231 14.49 -10.49 20.63
CA THR A 231 14.11 -9.53 21.68
C THR A 231 12.74 -9.82 22.29
N MET A 232 12.04 -10.83 21.77
CA MET A 232 10.77 -11.28 22.30
C MET A 232 10.93 -11.85 23.73
N PRO A 233 10.00 -11.54 24.65
CA PRO A 233 9.94 -12.21 25.95
C PRO A 233 9.87 -13.73 25.80
N THR A 234 10.71 -14.47 26.52
CA THR A 234 10.80 -15.94 26.39
C THR A 234 9.48 -16.67 26.58
N SER A 235 8.60 -16.15 27.45
CA SER A 235 7.24 -16.68 27.64
C SER A 235 6.37 -16.61 26.38
N LEU A 236 6.61 -15.62 25.51
CA LEU A 236 5.91 -15.46 24.25
C LEU A 236 6.53 -16.32 23.14
N LEU A 237 7.81 -16.68 23.21
CA LEU A 237 8.42 -17.60 22.24
C LEU A 237 7.68 -18.95 22.19
N THR A 238 7.26 -19.49 23.33
CA THR A 238 6.46 -20.73 23.37
C THR A 238 5.07 -20.53 22.76
N PHE A 239 4.50 -19.34 22.90
CA PHE A 239 3.20 -18.97 22.31
C PHE A 239 3.29 -18.90 20.77
N PHE A 240 4.37 -18.30 20.24
CA PHE A 240 4.62 -18.22 18.81
C PHE A 240 5.27 -19.48 18.22
N GLY A 241 5.81 -20.42 19.01
CA GLY A 241 6.46 -21.62 18.45
C GLY A 241 7.63 -21.32 17.50
N PRO A 242 8.12 -22.34 16.76
CA PRO A 242 9.18 -22.14 15.77
C PRO A 242 8.65 -21.32 14.59
N MET A 243 9.28 -20.17 14.32
CA MET A 243 8.93 -19.33 13.19
C MET A 243 9.48 -19.91 11.89
N LYS A 244 8.61 -20.35 10.97
CA LYS A 244 8.97 -20.92 9.66
C LYS A 244 8.51 -19.97 8.56
N GLY A 245 9.41 -19.26 7.89
CA GLY A 245 9.03 -18.57 6.65
C GLY A 245 9.81 -17.29 6.35
N SER A 246 9.79 -16.93 5.07
CA SER A 246 10.35 -15.70 4.51
C SER A 246 9.28 -14.64 4.20
N SER A 247 7.99 -15.01 4.19
CA SER A 247 6.89 -14.19 3.65
C SER A 247 6.44 -13.02 4.53
N GLY A 248 6.92 -12.90 5.77
CA GLY A 248 6.51 -11.82 6.66
C GLY A 248 5.04 -11.85 7.13
N CYS A 249 4.29 -12.95 6.92
CA CYS A 249 2.88 -13.18 7.36
C CYS A 249 2.73 -14.21 8.52
N LEU A 250 1.93 -13.90 9.58
CA LEU A 250 2.09 -14.49 10.94
C LEU A 250 1.61 -15.93 10.94
N GLU A 251 0.59 -16.15 10.12
CA GLU A 251 -0.05 -17.39 9.79
C GLU A 251 0.93 -18.35 9.09
N ASP A 252 1.86 -17.82 8.29
CA ASP A 252 2.91 -18.62 7.66
C ASP A 252 4.00 -18.97 8.67
N LEU A 253 4.30 -18.03 9.59
CA LEU A 253 5.41 -18.17 10.51
C LEU A 253 5.13 -19.16 11.64
N SER A 254 3.91 -19.27 12.14
CA SER A 254 3.66 -20.16 13.28
C SER A 254 2.40 -20.99 13.14
N GLU A 255 2.62 -22.29 12.97
CA GLU A 255 1.57 -23.31 13.10
C GLU A 255 0.86 -23.25 14.46
N ASN A 256 1.53 -22.79 15.52
CA ASN A 256 0.92 -22.68 16.85
C ASN A 256 0.04 -21.44 16.96
N TYR A 257 0.50 -20.30 16.45
CA TYR A 257 -0.25 -19.05 16.47
C TYR A 257 -1.49 -19.12 15.57
N ALA A 258 -1.36 -19.69 14.36
CA ALA A 258 -2.46 -19.85 13.41
C ALA A 258 -3.61 -20.71 13.99
N LYS A 259 -3.30 -21.67 14.87
CA LYS A 259 -4.29 -22.54 15.53
C LYS A 259 -5.05 -21.85 16.68
N ILE A 260 -4.60 -20.69 17.15
CA ILE A 260 -5.26 -19.97 18.24
C ILE A 260 -6.33 -19.06 17.65
N PRO A 261 -7.61 -19.21 18.05
CA PRO A 261 -8.68 -18.31 17.64
C PRO A 261 -8.30 -16.86 17.93
N GLU A 262 -8.58 -15.97 16.98
CA GLU A 262 -8.13 -14.58 16.99
C GLU A 262 -8.48 -13.87 18.32
N GLU A 263 -9.70 -14.09 18.79
CA GLU A 263 -10.24 -13.51 20.04
C GLU A 263 -9.52 -14.00 21.31
N GLN A 264 -8.73 -15.08 21.23
CA GLN A 264 -7.99 -15.66 22.35
C GLN A 264 -6.51 -15.29 22.35
N ARG A 265 -5.97 -14.76 21.24
CA ARG A 265 -4.52 -14.56 21.05
C ARG A 265 -3.93 -13.63 22.12
N LEU A 266 -4.50 -12.44 22.29
CA LEU A 266 -4.01 -11.46 23.28
C LEU A 266 -4.15 -11.98 24.72
N ASN A 267 -5.25 -12.63 25.06
CA ASN A 267 -5.45 -13.18 26.41
C ASN A 267 -4.43 -14.27 26.77
N LYS A 268 -4.13 -15.17 25.82
CA LYS A 268 -3.11 -16.21 26.02
C LYS A 268 -1.71 -15.61 26.12
N ALA A 269 -1.38 -14.63 25.30
CA ALA A 269 -0.10 -13.92 25.37
C ALA A 269 0.06 -13.17 26.71
N LYS A 270 -0.97 -12.43 27.17
CA LYS A 270 -0.98 -11.79 28.50
C LYS A 270 -0.75 -12.80 29.63
N PHE A 271 -1.42 -13.97 29.55
CA PHE A 271 -1.24 -15.01 30.54
C PHE A 271 0.19 -15.56 30.57
N ALA A 272 0.78 -15.81 29.39
CA ALA A 272 2.16 -16.26 29.28
C ALA A 272 3.15 -15.21 29.86
N LEU A 273 2.96 -13.94 29.51
CA LEU A 273 3.78 -12.84 30.00
C LEU A 273 3.71 -12.70 31.52
N LYS A 274 2.50 -12.79 32.09
CA LYS A 274 2.28 -12.73 33.55
C LYS A 274 2.94 -13.89 34.30
N ARG A 275 3.06 -15.07 33.69
CA ARG A 275 3.78 -16.21 34.30
C ARG A 275 5.28 -15.94 34.42
N GLN A 276 5.88 -15.25 33.44
CA GLN A 276 7.29 -14.89 33.48
C GLN A 276 7.54 -13.64 34.34
N PHE A 277 6.65 -12.66 34.26
CA PHE A 277 6.75 -11.38 34.97
C PHE A 277 5.46 -11.11 35.75
N PRO A 278 5.35 -11.52 37.03
CA PRO A 278 4.11 -11.33 37.79
C PRO A 278 3.73 -9.86 38.07
N ASP A 279 4.70 -8.95 38.00
CA ASP A 279 4.51 -7.50 38.20
C ASP A 279 4.18 -6.79 36.89
N ASP A 280 3.05 -6.07 36.85
CA ASP A 280 2.60 -5.30 35.69
C ASP A 280 3.64 -4.29 35.21
N LEU A 281 4.38 -3.64 36.13
CA LEU A 281 5.38 -2.64 35.75
C LEU A 281 6.57 -3.28 35.02
N LYS A 282 6.95 -4.49 35.42
CA LYS A 282 7.96 -5.29 34.70
C LYS A 282 7.43 -5.76 33.34
N GLN A 283 6.18 -6.25 33.28
CA GLN A 283 5.57 -6.64 32.02
C GLN A 283 5.55 -5.49 31.00
N ILE A 284 5.08 -4.30 31.43
CA ILE A 284 5.07 -3.09 30.59
C ILE A 284 6.49 -2.71 30.17
N GLY A 285 7.44 -2.66 31.10
CA GLY A 285 8.84 -2.32 30.79
C GLY A 285 9.46 -3.29 29.78
N THR A 286 9.18 -4.58 29.89
CA THR A 286 9.63 -5.61 28.94
C THR A 286 8.96 -5.46 27.57
N LEU A 287 7.67 -5.12 27.51
CA LEU A 287 6.99 -4.88 26.23
C LEU A 287 7.49 -3.60 25.54
N LEU A 288 7.76 -2.53 26.30
CA LEU A 288 8.39 -1.32 25.78
C LEU A 288 9.81 -1.59 25.29
N GLU A 289 10.58 -2.43 25.98
CA GLU A 289 11.91 -2.84 25.54
C GLU A 289 11.83 -3.64 24.24
N TRP A 290 10.91 -4.60 24.16
CA TRP A 290 10.70 -5.39 22.96
C TRP A 290 10.34 -4.49 21.78
N GLU A 291 9.33 -3.62 21.95
CA GLU A 291 8.90 -2.64 20.95
C GLU A 291 10.06 -1.75 20.47
N GLY A 292 10.89 -1.25 21.40
CA GLY A 292 11.98 -0.35 21.04
C GLY A 292 13.16 -0.99 20.35
N ASN A 293 13.30 -2.32 20.42
CA ASN A 293 14.32 -3.06 19.65
C ASN A 293 13.85 -3.45 18.24
N LEU A 294 12.57 -3.27 17.91
CA LEU A 294 12.07 -3.59 16.57
C LEU A 294 12.64 -2.64 15.53
N SER A 295 12.85 -3.13 14.31
CA SER A 295 13.27 -2.28 13.20
C SER A 295 12.16 -1.31 12.80
N ASP A 296 12.51 -0.23 12.11
CA ASP A 296 11.54 0.70 11.51
C ASP A 296 10.92 0.12 10.21
N TYR A 297 11.33 -1.09 9.80
CA TYR A 297 10.80 -1.76 8.62
C TYR A 297 9.55 -2.55 9.00
N TRP A 298 8.40 -2.12 8.51
CA TRP A 298 7.11 -2.72 8.85
C TRP A 298 7.06 -4.20 8.43
N ILE A 299 6.96 -5.08 9.41
CA ILE A 299 6.45 -6.43 9.24
C ILE A 299 5.12 -6.50 9.99
N HIS A 300 4.18 -7.34 9.54
CA HIS A 300 2.79 -7.35 9.99
C HIS A 300 2.57 -7.51 11.52
N TYR A 301 3.60 -7.78 12.32
CA TYR A 301 3.48 -8.07 13.78
C TYR A 301 4.31 -7.15 14.65
N GLN A 302 4.96 -6.15 14.09
CA GLN A 302 5.56 -5.11 14.91
C GLN A 302 4.50 -4.40 15.76
N SER A 303 3.21 -4.52 15.43
CA SER A 303 2.11 -4.05 16.29
C SER A 303 1.86 -4.92 17.53
N PHE A 304 2.34 -6.16 17.60
CA PHE A 304 1.93 -7.08 18.68
C PHE A 304 2.35 -6.63 20.09
N PRO A 305 3.57 -6.11 20.33
CA PRO A 305 3.91 -5.53 21.63
C PRO A 305 3.02 -4.32 21.96
N ILE A 306 2.69 -3.49 20.97
CA ILE A 306 1.75 -2.36 21.12
C ILE A 306 0.36 -2.88 21.51
N GLU A 307 -0.17 -3.88 20.80
CA GLU A 307 -1.47 -4.49 21.12
C GLU A 307 -1.52 -5.02 22.55
N LEU A 308 -0.45 -5.67 23.02
CA LEU A 308 -0.32 -6.08 24.42
C LEU A 308 -0.22 -4.89 25.38
N LEU A 309 0.51 -3.83 25.03
CA LEU A 309 0.60 -2.61 25.85
C LEU A 309 -0.76 -1.90 25.98
N LEU A 310 -1.57 -1.90 24.92
CA LEU A 310 -2.92 -1.34 24.90
C LEU A 310 -3.88 -2.07 25.85
N GLU A 311 -3.53 -3.27 26.30
CA GLU A 311 -4.31 -4.06 27.25
C GLU A 311 -4.06 -3.72 28.71
N TYR A 312 -3.06 -2.88 29.00
CA TYR A 312 -2.82 -2.33 30.33
C TYR A 312 -3.56 -1.01 30.52
N ASP A 313 -3.85 -0.68 31.77
CA ASP A 313 -4.31 0.66 32.14
C ASP A 313 -3.28 1.71 31.68
N PRO A 314 -3.65 2.67 30.82
CA PRO A 314 -2.75 3.73 30.38
C PRO A 314 -2.03 4.46 31.52
N ALA A 315 -2.70 4.66 32.66
CA ALA A 315 -2.08 5.29 33.83
C ALA A 315 -0.92 4.46 34.38
N LYS A 316 -1.01 3.12 34.33
CA LYS A 316 0.09 2.22 34.68
C LYS A 316 1.23 2.33 33.67
N VAL A 317 0.94 2.36 32.37
CA VAL A 317 1.97 2.52 31.33
C VAL A 317 2.72 3.83 31.52
N LEU A 318 2.00 4.93 31.76
CA LEU A 318 2.61 6.22 32.08
C LEU A 318 3.42 6.20 33.37
N SER A 319 2.96 5.51 34.42
CA SER A 319 3.71 5.36 35.66
C SER A 319 5.03 4.62 35.45
N THR A 320 5.05 3.59 34.58
CA THR A 320 6.27 2.88 34.20
C THR A 320 7.23 3.82 33.47
N VAL A 321 6.72 4.58 32.50
CA VAL A 321 7.53 5.49 31.68
C VAL A 321 8.08 6.68 32.49
N LYS A 322 7.39 7.10 33.55
CA LYS A 322 7.87 8.17 34.45
C LYS A 322 9.05 7.75 35.34
N LYS A 323 9.36 6.46 35.45
CA LYS A 323 10.49 6.00 36.28
C LYS A 323 11.82 6.48 35.69
N SER A 324 12.80 6.70 36.56
CA SER A 324 14.08 7.29 36.17
C SER A 324 15.00 6.32 35.43
N ALA A 325 14.88 5.00 35.65
CA ALA A 325 15.78 3.98 35.13
C ALA A 325 15.17 3.15 33.98
N MET A 326 14.89 3.80 32.84
CA MET A 326 14.53 3.10 31.60
C MET A 326 15.77 2.90 30.72
N THR A 327 15.82 1.78 30.01
CA THR A 327 16.86 1.52 29.01
C THR A 327 16.63 2.34 27.72
N PRO A 328 17.66 2.52 26.87
CA PRO A 328 17.50 3.14 25.56
C PRO A 328 16.36 2.52 24.71
N ALA A 329 16.27 1.20 24.67
CA ALA A 329 15.21 0.49 23.96
C ALA A 329 13.84 0.82 24.56
N GLN A 330 13.69 0.84 25.89
CA GLN A 330 12.41 1.20 26.51
C GLN A 330 11.97 2.63 26.17
N TRP A 331 12.90 3.58 26.03
CA TRP A 331 12.57 4.95 25.60
C TRP A 331 12.06 4.99 24.16
N ILE A 332 12.70 4.24 23.25
CA ILE A 332 12.26 4.10 21.85
C ILE A 332 10.88 3.43 21.80
N GLY A 333 10.67 2.37 22.56
CA GLY A 333 9.36 1.71 22.60
C GLY A 333 8.27 2.59 23.18
N ALA A 334 8.58 3.41 24.19
CA ALA A 334 7.63 4.38 24.73
C ALA A 334 7.27 5.46 23.69
N SER A 335 8.23 5.96 22.93
CA SER A 335 7.92 6.94 21.88
C SER A 335 7.02 6.34 20.81
N ARG A 336 7.31 5.11 20.35
CA ARG A 336 6.48 4.40 19.36
C ARG A 336 5.07 4.13 19.88
N PHE A 337 4.94 3.63 21.12
CA PHE A 337 3.65 3.37 21.73
C PHE A 337 2.76 4.62 21.81
N TYR A 338 3.32 5.76 22.21
CA TYR A 338 2.55 7.01 22.31
C TYR A 338 2.33 7.71 20.96
N SER A 339 3.12 7.42 19.92
CA SER A 339 2.86 7.94 18.56
C SER A 339 1.91 7.05 17.75
N ASP A 340 1.69 5.81 18.20
CA ASP A 340 0.89 4.81 17.51
C ASP A 340 -0.56 5.23 17.25
N LEU A 341 -1.11 4.82 16.11
CA LEU A 341 -2.48 5.15 15.72
C LEU A 341 -3.52 4.40 16.55
N ASN A 342 -3.28 3.15 16.91
CA ASN A 342 -4.20 2.35 17.72
C ASN A 342 -4.25 2.87 19.16
N PHE A 343 -3.14 3.34 19.71
CA PHE A 343 -3.16 4.07 20.98
C PHE A 343 -4.12 5.26 20.93
N ARG A 344 -3.97 6.12 19.91
CA ARG A 344 -4.81 7.30 19.74
C ARG A 344 -6.28 6.97 19.57
N ARG A 345 -6.59 5.90 18.82
CA ARG A 345 -7.96 5.43 18.60
C ARG A 345 -8.58 4.82 19.85
N LYS A 346 -7.82 4.07 20.66
CA LYS A 346 -8.33 3.40 21.88
C LYS A 346 -8.56 4.38 23.02
N PHE A 347 -7.77 5.46 23.10
CA PHE A 347 -7.86 6.45 24.17
C PHE A 347 -8.15 7.87 23.64
N PRO A 348 -9.28 8.09 22.94
CA PRO A 348 -9.62 9.40 22.39
C PRO A 348 -9.95 10.39 23.52
N SER A 349 -9.30 11.56 23.51
CA SER A 349 -9.59 12.79 24.28
C SER A 349 -9.75 12.73 25.82
N GLY A 350 -9.85 11.55 26.44
CA GLY A 350 -9.97 11.36 27.89
C GLY A 350 -8.65 11.08 28.61
N TYR A 351 -7.58 10.80 27.86
CA TYR A 351 -6.26 10.61 28.44
C TYR A 351 -5.50 11.94 28.49
N LYS A 352 -5.00 12.32 29.67
CA LYS A 352 -4.21 13.54 29.82
C LYS A 352 -3.02 13.46 28.84
N PRO A 353 -2.82 14.44 27.96
CA PRO A 353 -1.67 14.45 27.07
C PRO A 353 -0.39 14.30 27.90
N LEU A 354 0.60 13.63 27.31
CA LEU A 354 1.92 13.50 27.92
C LEU A 354 2.37 14.87 28.43
N ASP A 355 2.65 14.96 29.73
CA ASP A 355 3.06 16.23 30.31
C ASP A 355 4.34 16.73 29.62
N LYS A 356 4.49 18.06 29.53
CA LYS A 356 5.58 18.70 28.78
C LYS A 356 6.96 18.21 29.23
N ALA A 357 7.12 17.90 30.52
CA ALA A 357 8.36 17.40 31.08
C ALA A 357 8.68 16.00 30.56
N LEU A 358 7.73 15.08 30.58
CA LEU A 358 7.92 13.73 30.08
C LEU A 358 8.13 13.70 28.56
N ARG A 359 7.36 14.49 27.79
CA ARG A 359 7.59 14.66 26.35
C ARG A 359 9.01 15.12 26.07
N GLY A 360 9.47 16.16 26.77
CA GLY A 360 10.84 16.68 26.63
C GLY A 360 11.91 15.64 26.99
N ARG A 361 11.63 14.80 27.99
CA ARG A 361 12.51 13.68 28.35
C ARG A 361 12.58 12.64 27.25
N ILE A 362 11.45 12.16 26.72
CA ILE A 362 11.43 11.18 25.61
C ILE A 362 12.25 11.72 24.42
N ILE A 363 12.03 12.97 24.01
CA ILE A 363 12.78 13.60 22.91
C ILE A 363 14.28 13.62 23.20
N LYS A 364 14.68 13.97 24.43
CA LYS A 364 16.09 13.99 24.83
C LYS A 364 16.72 12.60 24.71
N GLU A 365 16.02 11.57 25.17
CA GLU A 365 16.53 10.19 25.14
C GLU A 365 16.59 9.67 23.69
N LEU A 366 15.60 9.95 22.84
CA LEU A 366 15.66 9.61 21.41
C LEU A 366 16.87 10.23 20.71
N LYS A 367 17.19 11.49 21.02
CA LYS A 367 18.42 12.13 20.51
C LYS A 367 19.68 11.41 20.99
N ALA A 368 19.70 10.95 22.24
CA ALA A 368 20.84 10.24 22.81
C ALA A 368 21.03 8.84 22.22
N THR A 369 19.97 8.19 21.72
CA THR A 369 20.06 6.89 21.04
C THR A 369 20.47 6.98 19.57
N GLY A 370 20.68 8.20 19.04
CA GLY A 370 21.05 8.42 17.65
C GLY A 370 19.89 8.29 16.66
N LYS A 371 18.64 8.33 17.14
CA LYS A 371 17.47 8.40 16.26
C LYS A 371 17.51 9.67 15.42
N ASN A 372 17.01 9.59 14.19
CA ASN A 372 17.10 10.69 13.25
C ASN A 372 16.04 11.76 13.58
N GLN A 373 16.14 12.94 12.95
CA GLN A 373 15.20 14.04 13.20
C GLN A 373 13.77 13.69 12.77
N SER A 374 13.59 12.84 11.75
CA SER A 374 12.26 12.38 11.32
C SER A 374 11.55 11.59 12.41
N ASP A 375 12.24 10.66 13.08
CA ASP A 375 11.66 9.86 14.17
C ASP A 375 11.17 10.76 15.32
N ILE A 376 11.92 11.82 15.60
CA ILE A 376 11.60 12.81 16.62
C ILE A 376 10.38 13.63 16.18
N ASP A 377 10.37 14.11 14.94
CA ASP A 377 9.29 14.89 14.37
C ASP A 377 7.98 14.09 14.34
N ASP A 378 8.03 12.81 13.98
CA ASP A 378 6.88 11.90 13.95
C ASP A 378 6.27 11.72 15.35
N PHE A 379 7.11 11.49 16.36
CA PHE A 379 6.65 11.46 17.75
C PHE A 379 6.05 12.80 18.18
N GLU A 380 6.73 13.90 17.87
CA GLU A 380 6.29 15.24 18.24
C GLU A 380 4.95 15.62 17.60
N ASN A 381 4.76 15.29 16.32
CA ASN A 381 3.55 15.52 15.55
C ASN A 381 2.41 14.63 16.07
N ALA A 382 2.70 13.35 16.30
CA ALA A 382 1.71 12.41 16.81
C ALA A 382 1.16 12.85 18.17
N VAL A 383 2.01 13.33 19.07
CA VAL A 383 1.61 13.78 20.42
C VAL A 383 1.06 15.23 20.42
N ARG A 384 1.50 16.11 19.51
CA ARG A 384 0.97 17.48 19.38
C ARG A 384 -0.49 17.47 18.89
N ASN A 385 -0.82 16.57 17.98
CA ASN A 385 -2.16 16.45 17.40
C ASN A 385 -3.17 15.74 18.34
N TRP A 386 -2.88 15.64 19.64
CA TRP A 386 -3.79 15.13 20.67
C TRP A 386 -4.72 16.19 21.26
N CYS A 387 -4.58 17.46 20.86
CA CYS A 387 -5.57 18.47 21.19
C CYS A 387 -6.76 18.37 20.22
N PRO A 388 -8.01 18.25 20.72
CA PRO A 388 -9.21 18.34 19.87
C PRO A 388 -9.35 19.71 19.21
#